data_AF-A0A662EBT0-F1
#
_entry.id   AF-A0A662EBT0-F1
#
_cell.length_a   1.000
_cell.length_b   1.000
_cell.length_c   1.000
_cell.angle_alpha   90.00
_cell.angle_beta   90.00
_cell.angle_gamma   90.00
#
_symmetry.space_group_name_H-M   'P 1'
#
loop_
_entity.id
_entity.type
_entity.pdbx_description
1 polymer ?
#
loop_
_entity_poly.entity_id
_entity_poly.type
_entity_poly.pdbx_seq_one_letter_code
_entity_poly.pdbx_strand_id
1 'polypeptide(L)'
;MPHLILEGTTDISSAATGIQTVANRWGRAVLKTESWWTRSDGHAVLVEGVIVEFSRALHPLAVIAPHHGDTAVRLWPYLELERTQALQRWLALIAADLQKAGAGALKKTNISDEILDGVGLR
;
A
#
# COMPACT_ATOMS: atom_id res chain seq x y z
N MET A 1 -4.99 -4.75 11.89
CA MET A 1 -5.12 -4.36 10.47
C MET A 1 -3.72 -4.13 9.92
N PRO A 2 -3.33 -4.74 8.79
CA PRO A 2 -2.04 -4.51 8.17
C PRO A 2 -1.85 -3.02 7.84
N HIS A 3 -0.72 -2.46 8.25
CA HIS A 3 -0.40 -1.06 8.01
C HIS A 3 1.11 -0.82 7.99
N LEU A 4 1.51 0.21 7.25
CA LEU A 4 2.85 0.78 7.21
C LEU A 4 2.73 2.27 7.54
N ILE A 5 3.65 2.79 8.35
CA ILE A 5 3.77 4.20 8.70
C ILE A 5 5.08 4.72 8.11
N LEU A 6 4.98 5.70 7.22
CA LEU A 6 6.08 6.43 6.63
C LEU A 6 6.29 7.74 7.40
N GLU A 7 7.55 8.09 7.66
CA GLU A 7 7.92 9.27 8.43
C GLU A 7 7.44 10.57 7.77
N GLY A 8 6.85 11.45 8.58
CA GLY A 8 6.50 12.80 8.16
C GLY A 8 5.26 12.90 7.26
N THR A 9 4.89 14.14 6.99
CA THR A 9 3.78 14.46 6.10
C THR A 9 4.25 14.43 4.65
N THR A 10 3.55 13.68 3.81
CA THR A 10 3.77 13.68 2.36
C THR A 10 2.66 14.48 1.67
N ASP A 11 2.95 15.14 0.55
CA ASP A 11 1.89 15.52 -0.39
C ASP A 11 1.33 14.24 -1.03
N ILE A 12 0.32 13.67 -0.36
CA ILE A 12 -0.25 12.36 -0.70
C ILE A 12 -0.83 12.37 -2.12
N SER A 13 -1.42 13.50 -2.53
CA SER A 13 -2.03 13.63 -3.85
C SER A 13 -0.98 13.57 -4.96
N SER A 14 0.13 14.30 -4.78
CA SER A 14 1.26 14.27 -5.71
C SER A 14 1.96 12.90 -5.69
N ALA A 15 2.27 12.37 -4.51
CA ALA A 15 2.99 11.11 -4.36
C ALA A 15 2.22 9.91 -4.92
N ALA A 16 0.89 9.91 -4.84
CA ALA A 16 0.04 8.86 -5.40
C ALA A 16 0.19 8.71 -6.93
N THR A 17 0.61 9.76 -7.65
CA THR A 17 0.88 9.69 -9.10
C THR A 17 2.08 8.78 -9.43
N GLY A 18 2.94 8.49 -8.45
CA GLY A 18 4.08 7.58 -8.59
C GLY A 18 3.74 6.09 -8.40
N ILE A 19 2.49 5.77 -8.01
CA ILE A 19 2.05 4.39 -7.78
C ILE A 19 2.11 3.59 -9.09
N GLN A 20 2.82 2.47 -9.06
CA GLN A 20 2.97 1.63 -10.24
C GLN A 20 1.75 0.72 -10.43
N THR A 21 1.24 0.63 -11.66
CA THR A 21 0.11 -0.24 -12.04
C THR A 21 0.56 -1.52 -12.76
N VAL A 22 1.86 -1.76 -12.80
CA VAL A 22 2.45 -2.98 -13.41
C VAL A 22 2.15 -4.18 -12.52
N ALA A 23 1.77 -5.30 -13.13
CA ALA A 23 1.60 -6.55 -12.40
C ALA A 23 2.94 -7.08 -11.89
N ASN A 24 2.98 -7.44 -10.61
CA ASN A 24 4.14 -8.02 -9.93
C ASN A 24 3.84 -9.47 -9.53
N ARG A 25 4.73 -10.40 -9.88
CA ARG A 25 4.66 -11.78 -9.38
C ARG A 25 5.50 -11.90 -8.12
N TRP A 26 4.88 -12.39 -7.04
CA TRP A 26 5.56 -12.68 -5.79
C TRP A 26 5.14 -14.06 -5.28
N GLY A 27 6.08 -15.01 -5.27
CA GLY A 27 5.78 -16.41 -4.98
C GLY A 27 4.72 -16.98 -5.92
N ARG A 28 3.57 -17.37 -5.36
CA ARG A 28 2.40 -17.90 -6.09
C ARG A 28 1.33 -16.85 -6.38
N ALA A 29 1.53 -15.62 -5.92
CA ALA A 29 0.59 -14.53 -6.09
C ALA A 29 0.99 -13.62 -7.27
N VAL A 30 -0.01 -13.05 -7.91
CA VAL A 30 0.12 -11.89 -8.81
C VAL A 30 -0.56 -10.72 -8.12
N LEU A 31 0.17 -9.61 -7.98
CA LEU A 31 -0.24 -8.38 -7.32
C LEU A 31 -0.31 -7.28 -8.36
N LYS A 32 -1.39 -6.51 -8.40
CA LYS A 32 -1.47 -5.34 -9.27
C LYS A 32 -2.27 -4.24 -8.58
N THR A 33 -1.77 -3.02 -8.67
CA THR A 33 -2.53 -1.83 -8.33
C THR A 33 -3.27 -1.35 -9.59
N GLU A 34 -4.56 -1.04 -9.47
CA GLU A 34 -5.40 -0.69 -10.61
C GLU A 34 -5.60 0.82 -10.72
N SER A 35 -6.26 1.40 -9.73
CA SER A 35 -6.71 2.80 -9.75
C SER A 35 -6.57 3.43 -8.36
N TRP A 36 -6.62 4.76 -8.31
CA TRP A 36 -6.67 5.50 -7.06
C TRP A 36 -7.54 6.75 -7.18
N TRP A 37 -8.10 7.19 -6.04
CA TRP A 37 -8.96 8.35 -5.94
C TRP A 37 -8.55 9.21 -4.74
N THR A 38 -8.29 10.48 -5.02
CA THR A 38 -7.98 11.46 -3.99
C THR A 38 -9.27 11.98 -3.37
N ARG A 39 -9.30 12.09 -2.04
CA ARG A 39 -10.36 12.79 -1.32
C ARG A 39 -10.37 14.25 -1.73
N SER A 40 -11.54 14.89 -1.74
CA SER A 40 -11.72 16.27 -2.23
C SER A 40 -10.85 17.32 -1.53
N ASP A 41 -10.41 17.05 -0.30
CA ASP A 41 -9.51 17.92 0.47
C ASP A 41 -8.01 17.64 0.22
N GLY A 42 -7.66 16.69 -0.65
CA GLY A 42 -6.29 16.32 -0.97
C GLY A 42 -5.54 15.54 0.13
N HIS A 43 -6.18 15.29 1.29
CA HIS A 43 -5.52 14.74 2.47
C HIS A 43 -5.60 13.22 2.57
N ALA A 44 -6.26 12.53 1.65
CA ALA A 44 -6.28 11.08 1.64
C ALA A 44 -6.44 10.54 0.23
N VAL A 45 -5.90 9.35 -0.01
CA VAL A 45 -6.07 8.61 -1.27
C VAL A 45 -6.58 7.21 -0.96
N LEU A 46 -7.61 6.79 -1.70
CA LEU A 46 -8.08 5.42 -1.77
C LEU A 46 -7.38 4.74 -2.95
N VAL A 47 -6.82 3.55 -2.75
CA VAL A 47 -6.11 2.79 -3.79
C VAL A 47 -6.77 1.43 -3.95
N GLU A 48 -7.10 1.05 -5.17
CA GLU A 48 -7.63 -0.26 -5.53
C GLU A 48 -6.54 -1.17 -6.07
N GLY A 49 -6.61 -2.44 -5.71
CA GLY A 49 -5.77 -3.48 -6.29
C GLY A 49 -6.53 -4.73 -6.68
N VAL A 50 -5.83 -5.61 -7.39
CA VAL A 50 -6.21 -6.99 -7.63
C VAL A 50 -5.06 -7.90 -7.22
N ILE A 51 -5.38 -8.92 -6.44
CA ILE A 51 -4.43 -9.92 -5.97
C ILE A 51 -4.98 -11.28 -6.37
N VAL A 52 -4.23 -12.02 -7.16
CA VAL A 52 -4.60 -13.37 -7.58
C VAL A 52 -3.66 -14.37 -6.92
N GLU A 53 -4.21 -15.25 -6.08
CA GLU A 53 -3.47 -16.31 -5.42
C GLU A 53 -4.32 -17.61 -5.43
N PHE A 54 -3.72 -18.75 -5.75
CA PHE A 54 -4.42 -20.05 -5.84
C PHE A 54 -5.72 -20.01 -6.68
N SER A 55 -5.68 -19.30 -7.82
CA SER A 55 -6.83 -19.08 -8.72
C SER A 55 -8.01 -18.32 -8.09
N ARG A 56 -7.80 -17.64 -6.97
CA ARG A 56 -8.78 -16.75 -6.33
C ARG A 56 -8.32 -15.31 -6.47
N ALA A 57 -9.23 -14.44 -6.92
CA ALA A 57 -9.00 -13.01 -6.96
C ALA A 57 -9.52 -12.35 -5.69
N LEU A 58 -8.69 -11.48 -5.10
CA LEU A 58 -9.06 -10.54 -4.04
C LEU A 58 -8.98 -9.13 -4.62
N HIS A 59 -9.94 -8.29 -4.27
CA HIS A 59 -10.02 -6.89 -4.71
C HIS A 59 -9.88 -5.96 -3.49
N PRO A 60 -8.65 -5.78 -2.95
CA PRO A 60 -8.44 -4.94 -1.78
C PRO A 60 -8.55 -3.45 -2.11
N LEU A 61 -8.90 -2.70 -1.06
CA LEU A 61 -8.80 -1.24 -1.03
C LEU A 61 -7.82 -0.84 0.07
N ALA A 62 -6.92 0.10 -0.23
CA ALA A 62 -6.01 0.70 0.74
C ALA A 62 -6.31 2.20 0.91
N VAL A 63 -5.98 2.73 2.09
CA VAL A 63 -6.00 4.17 2.39
C VAL A 63 -4.59 4.65 2.64
N ILE A 64 -4.26 5.75 1.99
CA ILE A 64 -3.09 6.58 2.31
C ILE A 64 -3.61 7.86 2.96
N ALA A 65 -3.22 8.14 4.20
CA ALA A 65 -3.69 9.31 4.95
C ALA A 65 -2.70 9.74 6.05
N PRO A 66 -2.75 10.99 6.51
CA PRO A 66 -1.98 11.45 7.66
C PRO A 66 -2.30 10.65 8.93
N HIS A 67 -1.28 10.41 9.75
CA HIS A 67 -1.39 9.73 11.03
C HIS A 67 -0.36 10.28 12.02
N HIS A 68 -0.81 11.11 12.97
CA HIS A 68 0.05 11.70 14.03
C HIS A 68 1.32 12.38 13.51
N GLY A 69 1.22 13.14 12.40
CA GLY A 69 2.36 13.81 11.77
C GLY A 69 3.16 12.96 10.79
N ASP A 70 2.83 11.66 10.69
CA ASP A 70 3.36 10.71 9.71
C ASP A 70 2.34 10.43 8.60
N THR A 71 2.68 9.56 7.65
CA THR A 71 1.80 9.09 6.57
C THR A 71 1.53 7.59 6.73
N ALA A 72 0.26 7.19 6.85
CA ALA A 72 -0.13 5.80 7.00
C ALA A 72 -0.62 5.21 5.67
N VAL A 73 -0.14 4.01 5.33
CA VAL A 73 -0.66 3.13 4.28
C VAL A 73 -1.31 1.93 4.94
N ARG A 74 -2.61 1.72 4.77
CA ARG A 74 -3.34 0.66 5.48
C ARG A 74 -4.50 0.10 4.67
N LEU A 75 -4.92 -1.12 4.97
CA LEU A 75 -6.15 -1.68 4.39
C LEU A 75 -7.39 -0.84 4.76
N TRP A 76 -8.34 -0.73 3.84
CA TRP A 76 -9.66 -0.14 4.11
C TRP A 76 -10.39 -0.99 5.17
N PRO A 77 -10.79 -0.40 6.31
CA PRO A 77 -11.24 -1.17 7.48
C PRO A 77 -12.58 -1.87 7.30
N TYR A 78 -13.41 -1.42 6.35
CA TYR A 78 -14.77 -1.94 6.13
C TYR A 78 -14.82 -3.07 5.11
N LEU A 79 -13.68 -3.48 4.56
CA LEU A 79 -13.62 -4.58 3.60
C LEU A 79 -13.28 -5.88 4.35
N GLU A 80 -14.20 -6.85 4.32
CA GLU A 80 -13.98 -8.17 4.90
C GLU A 80 -13.17 -9.04 3.93
N LEU A 81 -11.85 -8.85 3.94
CA LEU A 81 -10.91 -9.70 3.21
C LEU A 81 -10.03 -10.53 4.15
N GLU A 82 -9.69 -11.72 3.67
CA GLU A 82 -8.60 -12.50 4.24
C GLU A 82 -7.29 -11.72 4.12
N ARG A 83 -6.57 -11.58 5.25
CA ARG A 83 -5.35 -10.76 5.35
C ARG A 83 -4.12 -11.58 4.96
N THR A 84 -4.17 -12.14 3.77
CA THR A 84 -3.12 -13.00 3.22
C THR A 84 -1.78 -12.27 3.18
N GLN A 85 -0.68 -13.03 3.12
CA GLN A 85 0.65 -12.44 2.97
C GLN A 85 0.76 -11.63 1.67
N ALA A 86 0.11 -12.09 0.59
CA ALA A 86 0.03 -11.37 -0.68
C ALA A 86 -0.63 -9.98 -0.54
N LEU A 87 -1.69 -9.86 0.26
CA LEU A 87 -2.32 -8.57 0.58
C LEU A 87 -1.38 -7.63 1.34
N GLN A 88 -0.65 -8.18 2.31
CA GLN A 88 0.33 -7.40 3.07
C GLN A 88 1.49 -6.94 2.17
N ARG A 89 1.97 -7.81 1.28
CA ARG A 89 2.98 -7.48 0.27
C ARG A 89 2.51 -6.37 -0.67
N TRP A 90 1.26 -6.42 -1.12
CA TRP A 90 0.68 -5.37 -1.96
C TRP A 90 0.65 -4.01 -1.26
N LEU A 91 0.26 -3.95 0.02
CA LEU A 91 0.36 -2.71 0.81
C LEU A 91 1.80 -2.19 0.91
N ALA A 92 2.77 -3.09 1.04
CA ALA A 92 4.18 -2.72 1.10
C ALA A 92 4.68 -2.14 -0.25
N LEU A 93 4.22 -2.68 -1.39
CA LEU A 93 4.53 -2.12 -2.71
C LEU A 93 4.02 -0.69 -2.88
N ILE A 94 2.80 -0.41 -2.41
CA ILE A 94 2.25 0.95 -2.41
C ILE A 94 3.15 1.89 -1.59
N ALA A 95 3.52 1.48 -0.37
CA ALA A 95 4.39 2.28 0.49
C ALA A 95 5.77 2.54 -0.15
N ALA A 96 6.32 1.56 -0.86
CA ALA A 96 7.59 1.69 -1.57
C ALA A 96 7.51 2.68 -2.73
N ASP A 97 6.42 2.66 -3.49
CA ASP A 97 6.21 3.61 -4.57
C ASP A 97 6.01 5.03 -4.04
N LEU A 98 5.33 5.20 -2.91
CA LEU A 98 5.26 6.49 -2.22
C LEU A 98 6.65 6.98 -1.77
N GLN A 99 7.48 6.09 -1.22
CA GLN A 99 8.84 6.43 -0.82
C GLN A 99 9.71 6.86 -2.01
N LYS A 100 9.59 6.16 -3.16
CA LYS A 100 10.25 6.58 -4.42
C LYS A 100 9.73 7.92 -4.92
N ALA A 101 8.47 8.25 -4.65
CA ALA A 101 7.85 9.53 -4.99
C ALA A 101 8.14 10.65 -3.97
N GLY A 102 8.97 10.39 -2.94
CA GLY A 102 9.42 11.40 -1.98
C GLY A 102 8.75 11.34 -0.59
N ALA A 103 7.95 10.31 -0.30
CA ALA A 103 7.51 10.06 1.07
C ALA A 103 8.70 9.64 1.96
N GLY A 104 8.56 9.83 3.28
CA GLY A 104 9.62 9.51 4.24
C GLY A 104 9.89 8.00 4.40
N ALA A 105 10.87 7.70 5.25
CA ALA A 105 11.29 6.33 5.54
C ALA A 105 10.21 5.53 6.29
N LEU A 106 10.26 4.20 6.18
CA LEU A 106 9.41 3.30 6.94
C LEU A 106 9.74 3.42 8.44
N LYS A 107 8.82 4.00 9.19
CA LYS A 107 8.96 4.23 10.63
C LYS A 107 8.44 3.06 11.46
N LYS A 108 7.30 2.47 11.06
CA LYS A 108 6.63 1.40 11.80
C LYS A 108 5.74 0.57 10.90
N THR A 109 5.64 -0.72 11.20
CA THR A 109 4.73 -1.66 10.52
C THR A 109 4.39 -2.82 11.45
N ASN A 110 3.29 -3.52 11.16
CA ASN A 110 2.97 -4.82 11.76
C ASN A 110 3.04 -5.98 10.74
N ILE A 111 3.62 -5.72 9.56
CA ILE A 111 3.92 -6.71 8.52
C ILE A 111 5.31 -7.27 8.79
N SER A 112 5.49 -8.58 8.66
CA SER A 112 6.78 -9.24 8.95
C SER A 112 7.86 -8.91 7.93
N ASP A 113 9.13 -8.94 8.35
CA ASP A 113 10.28 -8.66 7.50
C ASP A 113 10.36 -9.58 6.27
N GLU A 114 9.99 -10.86 6.42
CA GLU A 114 9.89 -11.82 5.32
C GLU A 114 8.97 -11.32 4.18
N ILE A 115 7.86 -10.67 4.54
CA ILE A 115 6.92 -10.11 3.57
C ILE A 115 7.46 -8.80 2.98
N LEU A 116 8.37 -8.11 3.66
CA LEU A 116 8.95 -6.84 3.20
C LEU A 116 10.24 -7.04 2.39
N ASP A 117 10.83 -8.24 2.42
CA ASP A 117 12.11 -8.52 1.76
C ASP A 117 12.08 -8.22 0.26
N GLY A 118 13.03 -7.43 -0.22
CA GLY A 118 13.10 -7.02 -1.64
C GLY A 118 11.98 -6.08 -2.12
N VAL A 119 11.14 -5.51 -1.23
CA VAL A 119 10.21 -4.42 -1.62
C VAL A 119 10.96 -3.12 -1.94
N GLY A 120 12.11 -2.91 -1.29
CA GLY A 120 12.89 -1.68 -1.41
C GLY A 120 12.44 -0.55 -0.49
N LEU A 121 11.68 -0.87 0.56
CA LEU A 121 11.39 0.06 1.66
C LEU A 121 12.66 0.29 2.50
N ARG A 122 12.90 1.53 2.89
CA ARG A 122 14.00 1.93 3.79
C ARG A 122 13.44 2.60 5.03
#